data_AF-A0A158DJ35-F1
#
_entry.id   AF-A0A158DJ35-F1
#
_cell.length_a   1.000
_cell.length_b   1.000
_cell.length_c   1.000
_cell.angle_alpha   90.00
_cell.angle_beta   90.00
_cell.angle_gamma   90.00
#
_symmetry.space_group_name_H-M   'P 1'
#
loop_
_entity.id
_entity.type
_entity.pdbx_description
1 polymer ?
#
loop_
_entity_poly.entity_id
_entity_poly.type
_entity_poly.pdbx_seq_one_letter_code
_entity_poly.pdbx_strand_id
1 'polypeptide(L)'
;MRGYRRSDGLFEVEAILTDRKSHNFTPASGGKTVSPGQPLHNMGVCLVFDAEMTVREAHTFIADAPYDTCVGGGENFRSLEGLRIASGWTGEVKRRLVGARSCAHLRELLIPLATTAIQTMIALRVNDPEPVDEHGRPMKINSCFAYSDAGEIVARRWPQYSQLKNS
;
A
#
# COMPACT_ATOMS: atom_id res chain seq x y z
N MET A 1 -1.63 3.07 -8.62
CA MET A 1 -0.71 3.44 -7.53
C MET A 1 0.59 3.87 -8.14
N ARG A 2 1.25 4.85 -7.54
CA ARG A 2 2.52 5.39 -8.02
C ARG A 2 3.43 5.66 -6.83
N GLY A 3 4.73 5.66 -7.08
CA GLY A 3 5.76 5.94 -6.09
C GLY A 3 6.82 6.85 -6.65
N TYR A 4 7.32 7.75 -5.81
CA TYR A 4 8.20 8.84 -6.19
C TYR A 4 9.29 9.05 -5.15
N ARG A 5 10.45 9.48 -5.62
CA ARG A 5 11.50 10.05 -4.76
C ARG A 5 11.33 11.57 -4.76
N ARG A 6 11.30 12.18 -3.58
CA ARG A 6 11.20 13.62 -3.42
C ARG A 6 12.59 14.26 -3.40
N SER A 7 12.64 15.57 -3.66
CA SER A 7 13.88 16.36 -3.64
C SER A 7 14.41 16.60 -2.22
N ASP A 8 13.57 16.48 -1.20
CA ASP A 8 13.90 16.63 0.22
C ASP A 8 14.52 15.36 0.85
N GLY A 9 14.73 14.30 0.05
CA GLY A 9 15.27 13.02 0.51
C GLY A 9 14.22 12.06 1.06
N LEU A 10 12.94 12.44 1.09
CA LEU A 10 11.83 11.54 1.42
C LEU A 10 11.31 10.82 0.17
N PHE A 11 10.38 9.89 0.41
CA PHE A 11 9.69 9.13 -0.61
C PHE A 11 8.18 9.30 -0.43
N GLU A 12 7.45 9.18 -1.53
CA GLU A 12 6.01 9.35 -1.53
C GLU A 12 5.35 8.28 -2.37
N VAL A 13 4.26 7.72 -1.87
CA VAL A 13 3.39 6.81 -2.63
C VAL A 13 1.95 7.24 -2.57
N GLU A 14 1.25 7.09 -3.68
CA GLU A 14 -0.16 7.43 -3.81
C GLU A 14 -1.00 6.24 -4.33
N ALA A 15 -2.19 6.10 -3.76
CA ALA A 15 -3.26 5.24 -4.26
C ALA A 15 -4.52 6.08 -4.48
N ILE A 16 -5.12 5.93 -5.66
CA ILE A 16 -6.41 6.55 -6.00
C ILE A 16 -7.38 5.41 -6.32
N LEU A 17 -8.55 5.46 -5.69
CA LEU A 17 -9.71 4.65 -6.03
C LEU A 17 -10.72 5.51 -6.78
N THR A 18 -11.09 5.06 -7.97
CA THR A 18 -12.22 5.61 -8.71
C THR A 18 -13.12 4.48 -9.16
N ASP A 19 -14.37 4.47 -8.73
CA ASP A 19 -15.39 3.55 -9.23
C ASP A 19 -16.62 4.30 -9.75
N ARG A 20 -17.35 3.63 -10.65
CA ARG A 20 -18.48 4.17 -11.41
C ARG A 20 -19.53 3.08 -11.56
N LYS A 21 -20.80 3.48 -11.67
CA LYS A 21 -21.91 2.56 -11.95
C LYS A 21 -22.47 2.78 -13.35
N SER A 22 -23.01 1.73 -13.95
CA SER A 22 -23.71 1.76 -15.25
C SER A 22 -25.18 2.20 -15.16
N HIS A 23 -25.66 2.45 -13.94
CA HIS A 23 -27.03 2.86 -13.64
C HIS A 23 -27.00 4.01 -12.62
N ASN A 24 -28.12 4.73 -12.51
CA ASN A 24 -28.29 5.76 -11.48
C ASN A 24 -28.11 5.13 -10.09
N PHE A 25 -27.34 5.80 -9.24
CA PHE A 25 -27.23 5.45 -7.83
C PHE A 25 -27.80 6.56 -6.97
N THR A 26 -28.76 6.20 -6.12
CA THR A 26 -29.33 7.11 -5.12
C THR A 26 -29.07 6.52 -3.74
N PRO A 27 -28.41 7.24 -2.82
CA PRO A 27 -28.19 6.77 -1.46
C PRO A 27 -29.52 6.50 -0.75
N ALA A 28 -29.60 5.40 0.01
CA ALA A 28 -30.82 5.03 0.74
C ALA A 28 -31.20 6.07 1.82
N SER A 29 -30.22 6.81 2.35
CA SER A 29 -30.39 7.90 3.30
C SER A 29 -30.99 9.18 2.69
N GLY A 30 -31.24 9.19 1.38
CA GLY A 30 -31.45 10.41 0.61
C GLY A 30 -30.13 11.09 0.25
N GLY A 31 -30.17 12.00 -0.72
CA GLY A 31 -29.00 12.71 -1.25
C GLY A 31 -29.00 12.82 -2.77
N LYS A 32 -27.86 13.24 -3.33
CA LYS A 32 -27.68 13.41 -4.77
C LYS A 32 -27.69 12.04 -5.48
N THR A 33 -28.49 11.93 -6.53
CA THR A 33 -28.37 10.81 -7.48
C THR A 33 -27.10 10.98 -8.32
N VAL A 34 -26.26 9.95 -8.31
CA VAL A 34 -25.07 9.86 -9.16
C VAL A 34 -25.47 9.19 -10.48
N SER A 35 -25.29 9.90 -11.59
CA SER A 35 -25.62 9.41 -12.92
C SER A 35 -24.66 8.31 -13.40
N PRO A 36 -25.08 7.45 -14.36
CA PRO A 36 -24.20 6.45 -14.95
C PRO A 36 -22.89 7.04 -15.46
N GLY A 37 -21.78 6.33 -15.24
CA GLY A 37 -20.45 6.74 -15.66
C GLY A 37 -19.82 7.87 -14.85
N GLN A 38 -20.56 8.54 -13.96
CA GLN A 38 -19.99 9.49 -13.00
C GLN A 38 -19.30 8.74 -11.85
N PRO A 39 -18.19 9.28 -11.30
CA PRO A 39 -17.56 8.69 -10.13
C PRO A 39 -18.54 8.59 -8.96
N LEU A 40 -18.71 7.38 -8.45
CA LEU A 40 -19.42 7.16 -7.19
C LEU A 40 -18.46 7.40 -6.02
N HIS A 41 -17.24 6.89 -6.14
CA HIS A 41 -16.13 7.25 -5.28
C HIS A 41 -14.97 7.76 -6.13
N ASN A 42 -14.32 8.81 -5.64
CA ASN A 42 -13.07 9.33 -6.17
C ASN A 42 -12.26 9.85 -4.99
N MET A 43 -11.35 9.02 -4.52
CA MET A 43 -10.67 9.26 -3.26
C MET A 43 -9.29 8.62 -3.28
N GLY A 44 -8.41 9.08 -2.40
CA GLY A 44 -7.06 8.56 -2.37
C GLY A 44 -6.34 8.76 -1.05
N VAL A 45 -5.25 8.02 -0.94
CA VAL A 45 -4.30 8.08 0.18
C VAL A 45 -2.91 8.34 -0.40
N CYS A 46 -2.19 9.26 0.23
CA CYS A 46 -0.78 9.49 0.01
C CYS A 46 -0.02 9.27 1.33
N LEU A 47 1.07 8.51 1.27
CA LEU A 47 2.01 8.37 2.38
C LEU A 47 3.37 8.92 1.98
N VAL A 48 3.93 9.79 2.82
CA VAL A 48 5.32 10.24 2.75
C VAL A 48 6.12 9.47 3.79
N PHE A 49 7.28 8.94 3.43
CA PHE A 49 8.11 8.11 4.32
C PHE A 49 9.61 8.30 4.07
N ASP A 50 10.43 7.93 5.06
CA ASP A 50 11.89 8.01 4.96
C ASP A 50 12.54 6.73 4.40
N ALA A 51 13.87 6.71 4.28
CA ALA A 51 14.61 5.56 3.78
C ALA A 51 14.41 4.31 4.66
N GLU A 52 14.11 4.49 5.95
CA GLU A 52 13.80 3.44 6.90
C GLU A 52 12.36 2.94 6.77
N MET A 53 11.60 3.40 5.77
CA MET A 53 10.18 3.07 5.58
C MET A 53 9.28 3.58 6.71
N THR A 54 9.72 4.58 7.48
CA THR A 54 8.92 5.19 8.55
C THR A 54 8.04 6.29 7.95
N VAL A 55 6.73 6.19 8.18
CA VAL A 55 5.75 7.18 7.72
C VAL A 55 6.02 8.51 8.42
N ARG A 56 6.22 9.56 7.63
CA ARG A 56 6.39 10.94 8.06
C ARG A 56 5.09 11.73 7.97
N GLU A 57 4.31 11.50 6.92
CA GLU A 57 3.05 12.17 6.69
C GLU A 57 2.03 11.20 6.07
N ALA A 58 0.76 11.36 6.42
CA ALA A 58 -0.34 10.61 5.83
C ALA A 58 -1.47 11.56 5.40
N HIS A 59 -1.67 11.67 4.09
CA HIS A 59 -2.67 12.54 3.48
C HIS A 59 -3.77 11.72 2.82
N THR A 60 -4.99 12.27 2.82
CA THR A 60 -6.14 11.67 2.14
C THR A 60 -6.96 12.73 1.44
N PHE A 61 -7.63 12.37 0.35
CA PHE A 61 -8.67 13.19 -0.24
C PHE A 61 -9.90 12.35 -0.56
N ILE A 62 -11.07 12.98 -0.54
CA ILE A 62 -12.35 12.41 -0.99
C ILE A 62 -13.01 13.49 -1.83
N ALA A 63 -12.90 13.36 -3.15
CA ALA A 63 -13.46 14.31 -4.11
C ALA A 63 -14.91 13.95 -4.46
N ASP A 64 -15.19 12.65 -4.62
CA ASP A 64 -16.55 12.14 -4.86
C ASP A 64 -16.86 11.02 -3.86
N ALA A 65 -18.04 11.10 -3.23
CA ALA A 65 -18.59 10.08 -2.36
C ALA A 65 -20.13 10.15 -2.34
N PRO A 66 -20.83 9.04 -2.08
CA PRO A 66 -22.29 9.02 -2.07
C PRO A 66 -22.95 9.64 -0.83
N TYR A 67 -22.21 9.82 0.27
CA TYR A 67 -22.72 10.38 1.51
C TYR A 67 -21.88 11.58 1.95
N ASP A 68 -22.51 12.69 2.31
CA ASP A 68 -21.82 13.92 2.73
C ASP A 68 -20.91 13.69 3.95
N THR A 69 -21.31 12.78 4.85
CA THR A 69 -20.52 12.42 6.04
C THR A 69 -19.23 11.67 5.71
N CYS A 70 -19.05 11.17 4.49
CA CYS A 70 -17.82 10.47 4.10
C CYS A 70 -16.59 11.38 4.10
N VAL A 71 -16.73 12.70 3.94
CA VAL A 71 -15.61 13.65 3.82
C VAL A 71 -14.65 13.57 5.02
N GLY A 72 -15.15 13.34 6.24
CA GLY A 72 -14.33 13.18 7.45
C GLY A 72 -13.64 11.81 7.58
N GLY A 73 -13.91 10.86 6.69
CA GLY A 73 -13.42 9.48 6.79
C GLY A 73 -11.91 9.30 6.68
N GLY A 74 -11.18 10.35 6.29
CA GLY A 74 -9.72 10.35 6.19
C GLY A 74 -8.97 10.94 7.39
N GLU A 75 -9.65 11.61 8.33
CA GLU A 75 -9.00 12.43 9.38
C GLU A 75 -8.04 11.62 10.28
N ASN A 76 -8.39 10.37 10.60
CA ASN A 76 -7.60 9.53 11.50
C ASN A 76 -6.36 8.89 10.83
N PHE A 77 -6.09 9.15 9.54
CA PHE A 77 -4.93 8.56 8.85
C PHE A 77 -3.59 9.07 9.39
N ARG A 78 -3.55 10.24 10.03
CA ARG A 78 -2.36 10.74 10.74
C ARG A 78 -1.88 9.81 11.85
N SER A 79 -2.74 8.94 12.38
CA SER A 79 -2.34 7.92 13.38
C SER A 79 -1.31 6.92 12.84
N LEU A 80 -1.09 6.88 11.52
CA LEU A 80 -0.05 6.08 10.87
C LEU A 80 1.33 6.73 10.91
N GLU A 81 1.43 8.04 11.18
CA GLU A 81 2.70 8.74 11.29
C GLU A 81 3.56 8.14 12.41
N GLY A 82 4.85 7.94 12.12
CA GLY A 82 5.79 7.23 12.99
C GLY A 82 5.76 5.71 12.89
N LEU A 83 4.79 5.10 12.20
CA LEU A 83 4.80 3.66 11.95
C LEU A 83 5.75 3.30 10.80
N ARG A 84 6.31 2.10 10.86
CA ARG A 84 7.12 1.54 9.77
C ARG A 84 6.28 0.70 8.82
N ILE A 85 6.41 0.94 7.52
CA ILE A 85 5.86 0.11 6.45
C ILE A 85 6.74 -1.15 6.34
N ALA A 86 6.40 -2.17 7.13
CA ALA A 86 7.15 -3.42 7.23
C ALA A 86 6.24 -4.60 7.60
N SER A 87 6.84 -5.73 8.00
CA SER A 87 6.08 -6.84 8.59
C SER A 87 5.20 -6.35 9.74
N GLY A 88 3.94 -6.79 9.77
CA GLY A 88 2.93 -6.33 10.73
C GLY A 88 2.15 -5.08 10.31
N TRP A 89 2.48 -4.43 9.19
CA TRP A 89 1.79 -3.23 8.68
C TRP A 89 0.26 -3.39 8.63
N THR A 90 -0.23 -4.46 8.00
CA THR A 90 -1.68 -4.74 7.92
C THR A 90 -2.34 -4.83 9.29
N GLY A 91 -1.62 -5.35 10.30
CA GLY A 91 -2.09 -5.41 11.68
C GLY A 91 -2.22 -4.02 12.31
N GLU A 92 -1.24 -3.14 12.11
CA GLU A 92 -1.32 -1.75 12.60
C GLU A 92 -2.43 -0.95 11.93
N VAL A 93 -2.55 -1.06 10.60
CA VAL A 93 -3.63 -0.43 9.84
C VAL A 93 -4.99 -0.83 10.41
N LYS A 94 -5.20 -2.14 10.64
CA LYS A 94 -6.43 -2.64 11.26
C LYS A 94 -6.62 -2.09 12.68
N ARG A 95 -5.58 -2.09 13.53
CA ARG A 95 -5.69 -1.57 14.91
C ARG A 95 -6.14 -0.11 14.95
N ARG A 96 -5.58 0.74 14.10
CA ARG A 96 -5.81 2.19 14.14
C ARG A 96 -7.08 2.62 13.41
N LEU A 97 -7.34 1.99 12.27
CA LEU A 97 -8.36 2.42 11.30
C LEU A 97 -9.56 1.45 11.21
N VAL A 98 -9.84 0.63 12.24
CA VAL A 98 -11.01 -0.26 12.20
C VAL A 98 -12.33 0.46 12.48
N GLY A 99 -13.40 -0.05 11.87
CA GLY A 99 -14.78 0.36 12.14
C GLY A 99 -15.06 1.79 11.67
N ALA A 100 -15.89 2.50 12.44
CA ALA A 100 -16.33 3.86 12.14
C ALA A 100 -15.24 4.94 12.29
N ARG A 101 -14.01 4.58 12.66
CA ARG A 101 -12.90 5.54 12.83
C ARG A 101 -12.30 6.02 11.52
N SER A 102 -12.66 5.41 10.39
CA SER A 102 -12.12 5.77 9.08
C SER A 102 -12.94 5.19 7.94
N CYS A 103 -12.82 5.77 6.74
CA CYS A 103 -13.37 5.23 5.51
C CYS A 103 -12.76 3.86 5.20
N ALA A 104 -13.61 2.83 5.06
CA ALA A 104 -13.18 1.48 4.72
C ALA A 104 -12.41 1.43 3.39
N HIS A 105 -12.90 2.15 2.37
CA HIS A 105 -12.28 2.21 1.04
C HIS A 105 -10.84 2.75 1.10
N LEU A 106 -10.62 3.89 1.77
CA LEU A 106 -9.27 4.45 1.93
C LEU A 106 -8.35 3.49 2.70
N ARG A 107 -8.86 2.85 3.76
CA ARG A 107 -8.08 1.92 4.58
C ARG A 107 -7.62 0.71 3.75
N GLU A 108 -8.48 0.20 2.88
CA GLU A 108 -8.17 -0.97 2.05
C GLU A 108 -7.07 -0.69 1.03
N LEU A 109 -6.91 0.57 0.59
CA LEU A 109 -5.80 0.98 -0.27
C LEU A 109 -4.43 0.85 0.42
N LEU A 110 -4.34 0.92 1.75
CA LEU A 110 -3.07 0.92 2.49
C LEU A 110 -2.29 -0.41 2.37
N ILE A 111 -2.97 -1.53 2.10
CA ILE A 111 -2.32 -2.83 1.94
C ILE A 111 -1.50 -2.86 0.64
N PRO A 112 -2.11 -2.69 -0.55
CA PRO A 112 -1.35 -2.62 -1.80
C PRO A 112 -0.45 -1.37 -1.92
N LEU A 113 -0.77 -0.27 -1.21
CA LEU A 113 0.09 0.91 -1.14
C LEU A 113 1.42 0.60 -0.43
N ALA A 114 1.42 -0.25 0.60
CA ALA A 114 2.66 -0.71 1.24
C ALA A 114 3.56 -1.49 0.26
N THR A 115 2.98 -2.36 -0.57
CA THR A 115 3.74 -3.02 -1.64
C THR A 115 4.34 -2.01 -2.60
N THR A 116 3.58 -0.97 -2.98
CA THR A 116 4.07 0.12 -3.84
C THR A 116 5.26 0.84 -3.21
N ALA A 117 5.22 1.13 -1.90
CA ALA A 117 6.33 1.73 -1.17
C ALA A 117 7.58 0.83 -1.20
N ILE A 118 7.42 -0.47 -0.93
CA ILE A 118 8.52 -1.43 -0.94
C ILE A 118 9.15 -1.52 -2.34
N GLN A 119 8.34 -1.60 -3.40
CA GLN A 119 8.84 -1.67 -4.78
C GLN A 119 9.52 -0.37 -5.22
N THR A 120 9.02 0.79 -4.76
CA THR A 120 9.66 2.10 -4.99
C THR A 120 11.08 2.10 -4.42
N MET A 121 11.27 1.58 -3.22
CA MET A 121 12.60 1.49 -2.60
C MET A 121 13.50 0.48 -3.30
N ILE A 122 12.99 -0.68 -3.72
CA ILE A 122 13.79 -1.68 -4.44
C ILE A 122 14.38 -1.09 -5.73
N ALA A 123 13.58 -0.34 -6.49
CA ALA A 123 14.04 0.29 -7.73
C ALA A 123 15.16 1.33 -7.47
N LEU A 124 15.12 2.00 -6.33
CA LEU A 124 16.09 3.05 -5.96
C LEU A 124 17.34 2.49 -5.29
N ARG A 125 17.27 1.29 -4.72
CA ARG A 125 18.37 0.57 -4.06
C ARG A 125 19.00 -0.51 -4.94
N VAL A 126 18.84 -0.43 -6.25
CA VAL A 126 19.34 -1.46 -7.18
C VAL A 126 20.87 -1.68 -7.09
N ASN A 127 21.61 -0.66 -6.65
CA ASN A 127 23.06 -0.73 -6.47
C ASN A 127 23.50 -1.04 -5.03
N ASP A 128 22.55 -1.11 -4.09
CA ASP A 128 22.88 -1.42 -2.70
C ASP A 128 23.21 -2.92 -2.58
N PRO A 129 24.10 -3.30 -1.64
CA PRO A 129 24.33 -4.71 -1.33
C PRO A 129 23.02 -5.41 -0.99
N GLU A 130 22.88 -6.64 -1.48
CA GLU A 130 21.67 -7.40 -1.21
C GLU A 130 21.51 -7.68 0.29
N PRO A 131 20.35 -7.36 0.89
CA PRO A 131 20.14 -7.58 2.31
C PRO A 131 20.13 -9.08 2.65
N VAL A 132 20.86 -9.45 3.71
CA VAL A 132 20.94 -10.81 4.27
C VAL A 132 20.46 -10.83 5.72
N ASP A 133 20.04 -11.99 6.20
CA ASP A 133 19.74 -12.23 7.62
C ASP A 133 21.03 -12.45 8.46
N GLU A 134 20.85 -12.74 9.74
CA GLU A 134 21.95 -12.98 10.70
C GLU A 134 22.84 -14.18 10.35
N HIS A 135 22.38 -15.06 9.46
CA HIS A 135 23.11 -16.23 8.97
C HIS A 135 23.66 -16.02 7.54
N GLY A 136 23.57 -14.80 7.00
CA GLY A 136 24.01 -14.48 5.66
C GLY A 136 23.07 -14.98 4.54
N ARG A 137 21.87 -15.47 4.88
CA ARG A 137 20.89 -15.90 3.87
C ARG A 137 20.19 -14.66 3.29
N PRO A 138 20.11 -14.50 1.96
CA PRO A 138 19.43 -13.39 1.32
C PRO A 138 17.96 -13.30 1.75
N MET A 139 17.55 -12.14 2.27
CA MET A 139 16.17 -11.93 2.76
C MET A 139 15.11 -12.02 1.66
N LYS A 140 15.52 -11.99 0.39
CA LYS A 140 14.62 -12.14 -0.75
C LYS A 140 14.09 -13.56 -0.93
N ILE A 141 14.78 -14.57 -0.41
CA ILE A 141 14.34 -15.97 -0.50
C ILE A 141 13.06 -16.15 0.32
N ASN A 142 12.05 -16.80 -0.26
CA ASN A 142 10.70 -16.98 0.29
C ASN A 142 9.93 -15.68 0.57
N SER A 143 10.39 -14.54 0.04
CA SER A 143 9.69 -13.24 0.18
C SER A 143 8.49 -13.10 -0.77
N CYS A 144 8.47 -13.85 -1.87
CA CYS A 144 7.32 -13.96 -2.77
C CYS A 144 7.38 -15.27 -3.57
N PHE A 145 6.31 -15.56 -4.31
CA PHE A 145 6.20 -16.77 -5.14
C PHE A 145 7.43 -16.98 -6.06
N ALA A 146 7.87 -15.95 -6.77
CA ALA A 146 8.98 -16.04 -7.71
C ALA A 146 10.33 -16.35 -7.03
N TYR A 147 10.50 -15.95 -5.77
CA TYR A 147 11.73 -16.19 -4.99
C TYR A 147 11.57 -17.33 -3.98
N SER A 148 10.65 -18.26 -4.21
CA SER A 148 10.59 -19.50 -3.41
C SER A 148 11.90 -20.28 -3.53
N ASP A 149 12.37 -20.84 -2.42
CA ASP A 149 13.54 -21.74 -2.41
C ASP A 149 13.33 -23.03 -3.22
N ALA A 150 12.08 -23.41 -3.47
CA ALA A 150 11.73 -24.49 -4.39
C ALA A 150 11.63 -24.04 -5.87
N GLY A 151 11.95 -22.77 -6.19
CA GLY A 151 11.82 -22.19 -7.53
C GLY A 151 13.15 -22.03 -8.28
N GLU A 152 13.06 -21.93 -9.61
CA GLU A 152 14.22 -21.82 -10.50
C GLU A 152 15.11 -20.59 -10.22
N ILE A 153 14.53 -19.47 -9.81
CA ILE A 153 15.29 -18.24 -9.54
C ILE A 153 16.26 -18.45 -8.37
N VAL A 154 15.80 -19.06 -7.27
CA VAL A 154 16.67 -19.37 -6.12
C VAL A 154 17.68 -20.45 -6.51
N ALA A 155 17.26 -21.50 -7.23
CA ALA A 155 18.17 -22.54 -7.71
C ALA A 155 19.33 -21.99 -8.55
N ARG A 156 19.07 -20.98 -9.38
CA ARG A 156 20.10 -20.34 -10.22
C ARG A 156 20.93 -19.30 -9.46
N ARG A 157 20.30 -18.47 -8.63
CA ARG A 157 20.94 -17.31 -8.00
C ARG A 157 21.62 -17.64 -6.67
N TRP A 158 21.04 -18.54 -5.89
CA TRP A 158 21.60 -19.02 -4.62
C TRP A 158 21.44 -20.55 -4.48
N PRO A 159 22.22 -21.33 -5.25
CA PRO A 159 22.10 -22.79 -5.28
C PRO A 159 22.20 -23.44 -3.89
N GLN A 160 22.99 -22.86 -2.98
CA GLN A 160 23.18 -23.36 -1.61
C GLN A 160 21.91 -23.30 -0.73
N TYR A 161 20.91 -22.50 -1.11
CA TYR A 161 19.63 -22.40 -0.40
C TYR A 161 18.47 -23.06 -1.16
N SER A 162 18.74 -23.66 -2.32
CA SER A 162 17.73 -24.27 -3.18
C SER A 162 17.16 -25.56 -2.60
N GLN A 163 15.85 -25.74 -2.74
CA GLN A 163 15.12 -26.98 -2.47
C GLN A 163 14.46 -27.52 -3.76
N LEU A 164 14.81 -26.97 -4.93
CA LEU A 164 14.32 -27.47 -6.22
C LEU A 164 14.80 -28.90 -6.43
N LYS A 165 13.88 -29.86 -6.36
CA LYS A 165 14.17 -31.26 -6.69
C LYS A 165 14.31 -31.37 -8.20
N ASN A 166 15.42 -31.90 -8.67
CA ASN A 166 15.53 -32.35 -10.06
C ASN A 166 14.57 -33.53 -10.22
N SER A 167 13.46 -33.30 -10.92
CA SER A 167 12.51 -34.33 -11.34
C SER A 167 13.15 -35.32 -12.30
#